data_AF-A0A9D4REW2-F1
#
_entry.id   AF-A0A9D4REW2-F1
#
_cell.length_a   1.000
_cell.length_b   1.000
_cell.length_c   1.000
_cell.angle_alpha   90.00
_cell.angle_beta   90.00
_cell.angle_gamma   90.00
#
_symmetry.space_group_name_H-M   'P 1'
#
loop_
_entity.id
_entity.type
_entity.pdbx_description
1 polymer ?
#
loop_
_entity_poly.entity_id
_entity_poly.type
_entity_poly.pdbx_seq_one_letter_code
_entity_poly.pdbx_strand_id
1 'polypeptide(L)'
;MVLQFLPAGHITETFHQLQACPKSVQLTQLVDYINRQWISNVIFWVEDWSVFRRSIRTNNDVEGTVHSRYLDIGYLDILDMSK
;
A
#
# COMPACT_ATOMS: atom_id res chain seq x y z
N MET A 1 -2.83 -2.23 8.73
CA MET A 1 -3.17 -3.48 8.02
C MET A 1 -1.89 -4.11 7.48
N VAL A 2 -1.79 -5.44 7.53
CA VAL A 2 -0.56 -6.23 7.34
C VAL A 2 -0.79 -7.34 6.28
N LEU A 3 -1.86 -7.23 5.48
CA LEU A 3 -2.29 -8.29 4.53
C LEU A 3 -1.18 -8.67 3.56
N GLN A 4 -0.41 -7.69 3.09
CA GLN A 4 0.70 -7.91 2.16
C GLN A 4 1.80 -8.81 2.71
N PHE A 5 1.85 -9.04 4.03
CA PHE A 5 2.83 -9.92 4.66
C PHE A 5 2.30 -11.33 4.88
N LEU A 6 1.04 -11.63 4.50
CA LEU A 6 0.53 -12.99 4.49
C LEU A 6 0.91 -13.69 3.18
N PRO A 7 1.09 -15.01 3.17
CA PRO A 7 1.18 -15.75 1.91
C PRO A 7 -0.07 -15.46 1.07
N ALA A 8 0.10 -15.25 -0.24
CA ALA A 8 -0.97 -14.84 -1.15
C ALA A 8 -2.27 -15.65 -0.98
N GLY A 9 -2.16 -16.97 -0.88
CA GLY A 9 -3.31 -17.86 -0.68
C GLY A 9 -4.13 -17.64 0.60
N HIS A 10 -3.56 -16.98 1.63
CA HIS A 10 -4.25 -16.69 2.90
C HIS A 10 -4.83 -15.27 2.95
N ILE A 11 -4.46 -14.39 2.02
CA ILE A 11 -4.87 -12.98 2.04
C ILE A 11 -6.38 -12.85 1.86
N THR A 12 -6.96 -13.54 0.86
CA THR A 12 -8.39 -13.45 0.56
C THR A 12 -9.25 -13.95 1.71
N GLU A 13 -8.88 -15.09 2.30
CA GLU A 13 -9.59 -15.65 3.46
C GLU A 13 -9.52 -14.70 4.67
N THR A 14 -8.32 -14.19 4.99
CA THR A 14 -8.13 -13.26 6.11
C THR A 14 -8.90 -11.95 5.88
N PHE A 15 -8.94 -11.47 4.64
CA PHE A 15 -9.71 -10.29 4.27
C PHE A 15 -11.22 -10.51 4.44
N HIS A 16 -11.75 -11.67 4.06
CA HIS A 16 -13.17 -12.00 4.26
C HIS A 16 -13.54 -12.05 5.75
N GLN A 17 -12.66 -12.58 6.60
CA GLN A 17 -12.86 -12.54 8.06
C GLN A 17 -12.93 -11.10 8.58
N LEU A 18 -12.02 -10.23 8.11
CA LEU A 18 -12.05 -8.80 8.44
C LEU A 18 -13.33 -8.13 7.91
N GLN A 19 -13.79 -8.50 6.72
CA GLN A 19 -15.01 -7.96 6.11
C GLN A 19 -16.27 -8.33 6.90
N ALA A 20 -16.29 -9.49 7.57
CA ALA A 20 -17.41 -9.93 8.41
C ALA A 20 -17.52 -9.17 9.76
N CYS A 21 -16.46 -8.52 10.23
CA CYS A 21 -16.51 -7.76 11.49
C CYS A 21 -17.46 -6.55 11.41
N PRO A 22 -18.20 -6.20 12.48
CA PRO A 22 -19.01 -4.97 12.52
C PRO A 22 -18.16 -3.72 12.26
N LYS A 23 -18.64 -2.82 11.40
CA LYS A 23 -17.92 -1.60 10.98
C LYS A 23 -18.87 -0.40 10.93
N SER A 24 -18.30 0.79 11.10
CA SER A 24 -19.00 2.03 10.74
C SER A 24 -19.22 2.10 9.23
N VAL A 25 -20.17 2.92 8.78
CA VAL A 25 -20.47 3.11 7.35
C VAL A 25 -19.24 3.50 6.55
N GLN A 26 -18.37 4.37 7.08
CA GLN A 26 -17.14 4.80 6.38
C GLN A 26 -16.14 3.65 6.22
N LEU A 27 -16.00 2.81 7.26
CA LEU A 27 -15.12 1.65 7.21
C LEU A 27 -15.65 0.58 6.24
N THR A 28 -16.96 0.43 6.11
CA THR A 28 -17.57 -0.45 5.11
C THR A 28 -17.20 0.00 3.69
N GLN A 29 -17.34 1.30 3.38
CA GLN A 29 -16.97 1.84 2.06
C GLN A 29 -15.49 1.61 1.72
N LEU A 30 -14.60 1.79 2.71
CA LEU A 30 -13.18 1.51 2.54
C LEU A 30 -12.92 0.03 2.26
N VAL A 31 -13.55 -0.87 3.02
CA VAL A 31 -13.38 -2.31 2.82
C VAL A 31 -13.93 -2.75 1.47
N ASP A 32 -15.07 -2.21 1.02
CA ASP A 32 -15.60 -2.48 -0.31
C ASP A 32 -14.71 -1.98 -1.44
N TYR A 33 -14.05 -0.84 -1.23
CA TYR A 33 -13.02 -0.35 -2.15
C TYR A 33 -11.84 -1.33 -2.20
N ILE A 34 -11.32 -1.74 -1.04
CA ILE A 34 -10.18 -2.67 -0.97
C ILE A 34 -10.52 -3.98 -1.67
N ASN A 35 -11.73 -4.51 -1.42
CA ASN A 35 -12.18 -5.75 -2.06
C ASN A 35 -12.16 -5.64 -3.60
N ARG A 36 -12.77 -4.57 -4.13
CA ARG A 36 -12.88 -4.37 -5.58
C ARG A 36 -11.55 -4.12 -6.27
N GLN A 37 -10.64 -3.40 -5.62
CA GLN A 37 -9.39 -2.99 -6.25
C GLN A 37 -8.24 -3.96 -6.05
N TRP A 38 -8.16 -4.62 -4.89
CA TRP A 38 -6.96 -5.36 -4.48
C TRP A 38 -7.19 -6.84 -4.21
N ILE A 39 -8.43 -7.28 -3.98
CA ILE A 39 -8.74 -8.68 -3.65
C ILE A 39 -9.37 -9.41 -4.84
N SER A 40 -10.37 -8.80 -5.47
CA SER A 40 -11.16 -9.40 -6.55
C SER A 40 -10.79 -8.90 -7.95
N ASN A 41 -9.75 -8.07 -8.06
CA ASN A 41 -9.37 -7.43 -9.33
C ASN A 41 -8.55 -8.38 -10.20
N VAL A 42 -8.90 -8.46 -11.48
CA VAL A 42 -8.20 -9.29 -12.48
C VAL A 42 -6.94 -8.64 -13.06
N ILE A 43 -6.71 -7.35 -12.77
CA ILE A 43 -5.51 -6.61 -13.20
C ILE A 43 -4.44 -6.65 -12.10
N PHE A 44 -4.84 -6.52 -10.83
CA PHE A 44 -3.94 -6.50 -9.67
C PHE A 44 -4.15 -7.76 -8.84
N TRP A 45 -3.42 -8.81 -9.19
CA TRP A 45 -3.55 -10.09 -8.51
C TRP A 45 -2.89 -10.03 -7.13
N VAL A 46 -3.43 -10.81 -6.19
CA VAL A 46 -2.94 -10.85 -4.80
C VAL A 46 -1.45 -11.24 -4.73
N GLU A 47 -1.04 -12.13 -5.64
CA GLU A 47 0.33 -12.61 -5.79
C GLU A 47 1.31 -11.51 -6.22
N ASP A 48 0.82 -10.48 -6.92
CA ASP A 48 1.67 -9.41 -7.45
C ASP A 48 2.12 -8.46 -6.35
N TRP A 49 1.22 -8.12 -5.43
CA TRP A 49 1.47 -7.14 -4.37
C TRP A 49 1.77 -7.76 -2.99
N SER A 50 1.59 -9.07 -2.82
CA SER A 50 2.08 -9.79 -1.64
C SER A 50 3.62 -9.69 -1.54
N VAL A 51 4.11 -9.24 -0.39
CA VAL A 51 5.54 -9.17 -0.03
C VAL A 51 5.97 -10.26 0.94
N PHE A 52 5.12 -11.27 1.19
CA PHE A 52 5.51 -12.42 1.99
C PHE A 52 6.80 -13.05 1.45
N ARG A 53 7.83 -13.09 2.31
CA ARG A 53 9.19 -13.56 1.99
C ARG A 53 9.88 -12.84 0.82
N ARG A 54 9.44 -11.64 0.44
CA ARG A 54 10.18 -10.77 -0.50
C ARG A 54 11.12 -9.85 0.28
N SER A 55 12.33 -9.62 -0.25
CA SER A 55 13.27 -8.66 0.33
C SER A 55 12.84 -7.20 0.13
N ILE A 56 11.91 -6.97 -0.79
CA ILE A 56 11.37 -5.65 -1.15
C ILE A 56 10.25 -5.31 -0.17
N ARG A 57 10.43 -4.23 0.60
CA ARG A 57 9.38 -3.67 1.46
C ARG A 57 8.47 -2.78 0.62
N THR A 58 7.19 -3.14 0.59
CA THR A 58 6.08 -2.39 0.00
C THR A 58 6.25 -0.88 0.16
N ASN A 59 6.18 -0.15 -0.96
CA ASN A 59 5.98 1.30 -1.12
C ASN A 59 7.21 2.24 -1.15
N ASN A 60 8.43 1.81 -0.81
CA ASN A 60 9.56 2.76 -0.85
C ASN A 60 10.05 3.16 -2.26
N ASP A 61 9.63 2.50 -3.35
CA ASP A 61 10.05 2.93 -4.69
C ASP A 61 9.25 4.12 -5.22
N VAL A 62 7.96 4.23 -4.85
CA VAL A 62 7.13 5.40 -5.17
C VAL A 62 7.28 6.47 -4.08
N GLU A 63 7.16 6.11 -2.80
CA GLU A 63 7.32 7.09 -1.70
C GLU A 63 8.77 7.55 -1.51
N GLY A 64 9.76 6.70 -1.72
CA GLY A 64 11.18 7.06 -1.61
C GLY A 64 11.66 7.92 -2.76
N THR A 65 11.22 7.66 -4.00
CA THR A 65 11.57 8.52 -5.15
C THR A 65 10.90 9.89 -5.06
N VAL A 66 9.66 9.94 -4.58
CA VAL A 66 8.92 11.19 -4.38
C VAL A 66 9.51 11.96 -3.18
N HIS A 67 9.70 11.33 -2.02
CA HIS A 67 10.25 11.99 -0.82
C HIS A 67 11.71 12.44 -0.99
N SER A 68 12.56 11.62 -1.62
CA SER A 68 13.96 11.98 -1.89
C SER A 68 14.06 13.17 -2.85
N ARG A 69 13.23 13.22 -3.90
CA ARG A 69 13.28 14.34 -4.87
C ARG A 69 12.78 15.66 -4.30
N TYR A 70 11.82 15.66 -3.39
CA TYR A 70 11.37 16.90 -2.74
C TYR A 70 12.37 17.44 -1.71
N LEU A 71 13.13 16.57 -1.03
CA LEU A 71 14.20 16.98 -0.13
C LEU A 71 15.41 17.55 -0.89
N ASP A 72 15.75 16.98 -2.05
CA ASP A 72 16.85 17.50 -2.89
C ASP A 72 16.50 18.88 -3.50
N ILE A 73 15.26 19.08 -3.95
CA ILE A 73 14.82 20.38 -4.51
C ILE A 73 14.79 21.48 -3.43
N GLY A 74 14.33 21.15 -2.21
CA GLY A 74 14.33 22.10 -1.09
C GLY A 74 15.73 22.49 -0.59
N TYR A 75 16.71 21.59 -0.67
CA TYR A 75 18.09 21.90 -0.31
C TYR A 75 18.81 22.75 -1.35
N LEU A 76 18.49 22.58 -2.65
CA LEU A 76 19.03 23.39 -3.73
C LEU A 76 18.54 24.84 -3.70
N ASP A 77 17.26 25.07 -3.37
CA ASP A 77 16.73 26.43 -3.23
C ASP A 77 17.32 27.18 -2.02
N ILE A 78 17.64 26.48 -0.92
CA ILE A 78 18.25 27.10 0.27
C ILE A 78 19.73 27.44 0.04
N LEU A 79 20.44 26.67 -0.79
CA LEU A 79 21.85 26.92 -1.11
C LEU A 79 22.05 27.99 -2.20
N ASP A 80 21.07 28.20 -3.10
CA ASP A 80 21.14 29.25 -4.13
C ASP A 80 20.79 30.65 -3.59
N MET A 81 20.06 30.73 -2.48
CA MET A 81 19.80 31.99 -1.76
C MET A 81 20.94 32.43 -0.81
N SER A 82 22.03 31.66 -0.74
CA SER A 82 23.19 31.94 0.12
C SER A 82 24.47 32.23 -0.71
N LYS A 83 24.35 33.07 -1.74
CA LYS A 83 25.49 33.71 -2.42
C LYS A 83 25.28 35.22 -2.56
#